data_AF-A0A1I7Y6Y5-F1
#
_entry.id   AF-A0A1I7Y6Y5-F1
#
_cell.length_a   1.000
_cell.length_b   1.000
_cell.length_c   1.000
_cell.angle_alpha   90.00
_cell.angle_beta   90.00
_cell.angle_gamma   90.00
#
_symmetry.space_group_name_H-M   'P 1'
#
loop_
_entity.id
_entity.type
_entity.pdbx_description
1 polymer ?
#
loop_
_entity_poly.entity_id
_entity_poly.type
_entity_poly.pdbx_seq_one_letter_code
_entity_poly.pdbx_strand_id
1 'polypeptide(L)'
;MDSLSFYFVADVVAHLESMEDVKKLGGVWSAAAQEEAESRITCSLNLSSRRNGGERAIYYEFMCNPGGIMSFKEVKKLNLRRLRISSIILSEQCTYNIEKELLPELLSFANSYLTYLQRFTIRSHEDVDENGHDHSMVQSIHSLKNIREIVLWYRDFTARGFFDFRSFTHRYQFLRQVLSTARTEVLLLKGGWSLRILDILMEGWEKSSVRDIYIDDASNSTCHTLQCDVLKKIYQFWVDGFFVTRSLDAVFLLQDDLSALAITFGRPSGNLLTNKWCFRHPSHGTFQLVTHRNSKLSYPYLRILIA
;
A
#
# COMPACT_ATOMS: atom_id res chain seq x y z
N MET A 1 15.76 -7.78 -5.91
CA MET A 1 17.20 -8.06 -5.85
C MET A 1 17.69 -7.41 -4.57
N ASP A 2 18.22 -8.20 -3.64
CA ASP A 2 19.05 -7.64 -2.57
C ASP A 2 20.24 -7.00 -3.28
N SER A 3 20.35 -5.68 -3.25
CA SER A 3 21.36 -4.98 -4.06
C SER A 3 22.74 -5.37 -3.55
N LEU A 4 23.52 -6.04 -4.40
CA LEU A 4 24.97 -6.10 -4.20
C LEU A 4 25.45 -4.65 -4.11
N SER A 5 26.30 -4.37 -3.12
CA SER A 5 26.92 -3.06 -2.96
C SER A 5 27.55 -2.63 -4.29
N PHE A 6 27.25 -1.42 -4.75
CA PHE A 6 27.85 -0.84 -5.96
C PHE A 6 29.37 -0.94 -5.93
N TYR A 7 29.98 -0.73 -4.76
CA TYR A 7 31.42 -0.84 -4.56
C TYR A 7 31.95 -2.27 -4.71
N PHE A 8 31.19 -3.27 -4.28
CA PHE A 8 31.57 -4.68 -4.49
C PHE A 8 31.54 -5.03 -5.98
N VAL A 9 30.51 -4.59 -6.70
CA VAL A 9 30.41 -4.83 -8.15
C VAL A 9 31.51 -4.08 -8.90
N ALA A 10 31.78 -2.83 -8.55
CA ALA A 10 32.83 -2.02 -9.17
C ALA A 10 34.22 -2.63 -8.93
N ASP A 11 34.53 -3.06 -7.71
CA ASP A 11 35.81 -3.71 -7.39
C ASP A 11 35.96 -5.04 -8.14
N VAL A 12 34.93 -5.89 -8.17
CA VAL A 12 35.03 -7.18 -8.89
C VAL A 12 35.21 -6.95 -10.39
N VAL A 13 34.49 -5.99 -11.00
CA VAL A 13 34.62 -5.67 -12.42
C VAL A 13 35.98 -5.05 -12.76
N ALA A 14 36.56 -4.25 -11.88
CA ALA A 14 37.87 -3.63 -12.08
C ALA A 14 39.04 -4.63 -12.13
N HIS A 15 38.87 -5.85 -11.58
CA HIS A 15 39.86 -6.91 -11.60
C HIS A 15 39.69 -7.90 -12.78
N LEU A 16 38.76 -7.62 -13.70
CA LEU A 16 38.55 -8.45 -14.89
C LEU A 16 39.33 -7.90 -16.07
N GLU A 17 40.17 -8.76 -16.66
CA GLU A 17 41.08 -8.38 -17.73
C GLU A 17 40.38 -8.31 -19.10
N SER A 18 39.17 -8.88 -19.23
CA SER A 18 38.43 -8.92 -20.50
C SER A 18 36.91 -8.74 -20.35
N MET A 19 36.27 -8.27 -21.43
CA MET A 19 34.80 -8.18 -21.53
C MET A 19 34.11 -9.55 -21.57
N GLU A 20 34.84 -10.61 -21.92
CA GLU A 20 34.33 -11.99 -21.88
C GLU A 20 34.19 -12.49 -20.43
N ASP A 21 35.12 -12.09 -19.55
CA ASP A 21 35.03 -12.39 -18.12
C ASP A 21 33.85 -11.70 -17.45
N VAL A 22 33.54 -10.46 -17.85
CA VAL A 22 32.33 -9.73 -17.40
C VAL A 22 31.07 -10.49 -17.78
N LYS A 23 30.97 -10.98 -19.03
CA LYS A 23 29.82 -11.77 -19.49
C LYS A 23 29.70 -13.10 -18.75
N LYS A 24 30.82 -13.78 -18.52
CA LYS A 24 30.87 -15.05 -17.78
C LYS A 24 30.43 -14.84 -16.32
N LEU A 25 30.91 -13.79 -15.66
CA LEU A 25 30.47 -13.41 -14.32
C LEU A 25 29.00 -13.03 -14.27
N GLY A 26 28.49 -12.28 -15.26
CA GLY A 26 27.06 -11.99 -15.39
C GLY A 26 26.21 -13.27 -15.45
N GLY A 27 26.66 -14.27 -16.21
CA GLY A 27 26.02 -15.59 -16.26
C GLY A 27 26.05 -16.33 -14.92
N VAL A 28 27.21 -16.34 -14.25
CA VAL A 28 27.37 -16.98 -12.92
C VAL A 28 26.52 -16.30 -11.86
N TRP A 29 26.49 -14.96 -11.82
CA TRP A 29 25.64 -14.21 -10.89
C TRP A 29 24.17 -14.38 -11.17
N SER A 30 23.76 -14.44 -12.44
CA SER A 30 22.37 -14.74 -12.79
C SER A 30 21.97 -16.13 -12.32
N ALA A 31 22.82 -17.14 -12.53
CA ALA A 31 22.58 -18.51 -12.08
C ALA A 31 22.53 -18.59 -10.54
N ALA A 32 23.49 -17.96 -9.85
CA ALA A 32 23.53 -17.91 -8.39
C ALA A 32 22.33 -17.15 -7.79
N ALA A 33 21.91 -16.04 -8.42
CA ALA A 33 20.73 -15.30 -8.01
C ALA A 33 19.45 -16.10 -8.21
N GLN A 34 19.38 -16.87 -9.29
CA GLN A 34 18.28 -17.79 -9.55
C GLN A 34 18.24 -18.93 -8.53
N GLU A 35 19.37 -19.58 -8.27
CA GLU A 35 19.47 -20.65 -7.27
C GLU A 35 19.11 -20.13 -5.86
N GLU A 36 19.63 -18.96 -5.49
CA GLU A 36 19.27 -18.31 -4.23
C GLU A 36 17.78 -18.01 -4.18
N ALA A 37 17.17 -17.50 -5.27
CA ALA A 37 15.74 -17.22 -5.34
C ALA A 37 14.87 -18.48 -5.23
N GLU A 38 15.24 -19.55 -5.93
CA GLU A 38 14.55 -20.85 -5.91
C GLU A 38 14.68 -21.54 -4.55
N SER A 39 15.75 -21.26 -3.82
CA SER A 39 15.97 -21.82 -2.48
C SER A 39 15.22 -21.11 -1.36
N ARG A 40 14.63 -19.94 -1.60
CA ARG A 40 13.95 -19.13 -0.58
C ARG A 40 12.68 -19.80 -0.09
N ILE A 41 12.50 -19.74 1.23
CA ILE A 41 11.22 -20.06 1.86
C ILE A 41 10.52 -18.73 2.12
N THR A 42 9.45 -18.46 1.39
CA THR A 42 8.72 -17.19 1.52
C THR A 42 7.50 -17.40 2.38
N CYS A 43 7.34 -16.64 3.46
CA CYS A 43 6.15 -16.67 4.29
C CYS A 43 5.45 -15.31 4.38
N SER A 44 4.15 -15.35 4.61
CA SER A 44 3.36 -14.20 5.08
C SER A 44 2.85 -14.48 6.49
N LEU A 45 2.98 -13.51 7.38
CA LEU A 45 2.39 -13.59 8.71
C LEU A 45 0.97 -13.02 8.64
N ASN A 46 -0.04 -13.84 8.87
CA ASN A 46 -1.41 -13.38 9.07
C ASN A 46 -1.66 -13.20 10.57
N LEU A 47 -2.41 -12.17 10.92
CA LEU A 47 -2.84 -11.84 12.27
C LEU A 47 -4.34 -11.56 12.25
N SER A 48 -5.04 -12.01 13.28
CA SER A 48 -6.44 -11.69 13.51
C SER A 48 -6.67 -11.45 14.99
N SER A 49 -7.62 -10.59 15.33
CA SER A 49 -8.01 -10.35 16.72
C SER A 49 -9.49 -10.68 16.84
N ARG A 50 -9.85 -11.58 17.78
CA ARG A 50 -11.24 -12.02 17.99
C ARG A 50 -11.61 -11.92 19.47
N ARG A 51 -12.85 -11.57 19.75
CA ARG A 51 -13.42 -11.68 21.10
C ARG A 51 -13.96 -13.11 21.29
N ASN A 52 -13.55 -13.76 22.36
CA ASN A 52 -14.08 -15.04 22.79
C ASN A 52 -14.53 -14.91 24.26
N GLY A 53 -15.84 -14.96 24.53
CA GLY A 53 -16.36 -14.87 25.90
C GLY A 53 -16.08 -13.55 26.63
N GLY A 54 -15.88 -12.44 25.92
CA GLY A 54 -15.56 -11.13 26.51
C GLY A 54 -14.07 -10.86 26.66
N GLU A 55 -13.23 -11.90 26.61
CA GLU A 55 -11.78 -11.77 26.54
C GLU A 55 -11.30 -11.71 25.08
N ARG A 56 -10.20 -10.99 24.87
CA ARG A 56 -9.66 -10.71 23.55
C ARG A 56 -8.48 -11.62 23.28
N ALA A 57 -8.63 -12.50 22.30
CA ALA A 57 -7.58 -13.40 21.84
C ALA A 57 -6.99 -12.92 20.52
N ILE A 58 -5.68 -13.06 20.36
CA ILE A 58 -5.00 -12.80 19.10
C ILE A 58 -4.69 -14.15 18.47
N TYR A 59 -5.04 -14.29 17.21
CA TYR A 59 -4.68 -15.46 16.42
C TYR A 59 -3.69 -15.06 15.32
N TYR A 60 -2.87 -16.01 14.92
CA TYR A 60 -1.86 -15.84 13.90
C TYR A 60 -1.69 -17.12 13.09
N GLU A 61 -1.03 -16.99 11.96
CA GLU A 61 -0.50 -18.11 11.19
C GLU A 61 0.56 -17.62 10.21
N PHE A 62 1.52 -18.47 9.89
CA PHE A 62 2.47 -18.22 8.81
C PHE A 62 2.04 -19.02 7.58
N MET A 63 1.76 -18.31 6.49
CA MET A 63 1.51 -18.89 5.18
C MET A 63 2.84 -18.99 4.43
N CYS A 64 3.46 -20.16 4.42
CA CYS A 64 4.78 -20.39 3.85
C CYS A 64 4.74 -21.12 2.51
N ASN A 65 5.66 -20.79 1.61
CA ASN A 65 5.90 -21.50 0.36
C ASN A 65 7.40 -21.90 0.27
N PRO A 66 7.72 -23.18 0.01
CA PRO A 66 6.85 -24.36 0.10
C PRO A 66 6.58 -24.70 1.57
N GLY A 67 5.33 -24.93 1.97
CA GLY A 67 5.04 -25.32 3.36
C GLY A 67 3.59 -25.23 3.84
N GLY A 68 2.78 -24.37 3.25
CA GLY A 68 1.40 -24.14 3.70
C GLY A 68 1.32 -23.36 5.01
N ILE A 69 0.27 -23.64 5.81
CA ILE A 69 0.01 -22.99 7.10
C ILE A 69 0.94 -23.57 8.17
N MET A 70 1.64 -22.71 8.90
CA MET A 70 2.57 -23.09 9.97
C MET A 70 2.40 -22.23 11.23
N SER A 71 2.64 -22.83 12.39
CA SER A 71 2.76 -22.17 13.68
C SER A 71 4.13 -21.50 13.86
N PHE A 72 4.27 -20.64 14.88
CA PHE A 72 5.52 -19.95 15.15
C PHE A 72 6.65 -20.93 15.52
N LYS A 73 6.32 -22.01 16.25
CA LYS A 73 7.27 -23.06 16.61
C LYS A 73 7.76 -23.84 15.38
N GLU A 74 6.92 -24.02 14.37
CA GLU A 74 7.30 -24.72 13.12
C GLU A 74 8.17 -23.82 12.24
N VAL A 75 7.82 -22.54 12.10
CA VAL A 75 8.62 -21.59 11.31
C VAL A 75 10.03 -21.43 11.87
N LYS A 76 10.19 -21.43 13.20
CA LYS A 76 11.52 -21.39 13.84
C LYS A 76 12.41 -22.61 13.53
N LYS A 77 11.83 -23.73 13.08
CA LYS A 77 12.58 -24.95 12.69
C LYS A 77 13.01 -24.93 11.22
N LEU A 78 12.51 -23.99 10.42
CA LEU A 78 12.92 -23.85 9.03
C LEU A 78 14.38 -23.39 8.92
N ASN A 79 14.96 -23.51 7.73
CA ASN A 79 16.26 -22.89 7.46
C ASN A 79 16.10 -21.36 7.43
N LEU A 80 16.32 -20.73 8.58
CA LEU A 80 16.14 -19.28 8.77
C LEU A 80 17.02 -18.43 7.84
N ARG A 81 18.15 -18.96 7.34
CA ARG A 81 19.00 -18.26 6.36
C ARG A 81 18.27 -18.07 5.02
N ARG A 82 17.38 -18.99 4.67
CA ARG A 82 16.56 -18.98 3.45
C ARG A 82 15.15 -18.43 3.67
N LEU A 83 14.75 -18.21 4.92
CA LEU A 83 13.45 -17.64 5.26
C LEU A 83 13.38 -16.17 4.83
N ARG A 84 12.27 -15.80 4.22
CA ARG A 84 11.90 -14.43 3.85
C ARG A 84 10.45 -14.19 4.23
N ILE A 85 10.16 -13.07 4.88
CA ILE A 85 8.79 -12.61 5.12
C ILE A 85 8.46 -11.57 4.05
N SER A 86 7.39 -11.82 3.29
CA SER A 86 6.93 -10.91 2.24
C SER A 86 5.95 -9.87 2.77
N SER A 87 5.12 -10.25 3.75
CA SER A 87 4.10 -9.36 4.30
C SER A 87 3.62 -9.78 5.68
N ILE A 88 3.15 -8.79 6.43
CA ILE A 88 2.33 -8.98 7.62
C ILE A 88 0.91 -8.51 7.25
N ILE A 89 -0.08 -9.36 7.47
CA ILE A 89 -1.45 -9.16 7.00
C ILE A 89 -2.40 -9.23 8.19
N LEU A 90 -3.20 -8.19 8.39
CA LEU A 90 -4.38 -8.26 9.26
C LEU A 90 -5.52 -8.88 8.44
N SER A 91 -6.09 -9.98 8.96
CA SER A 91 -7.12 -10.77 8.31
C SER A 91 -8.14 -11.27 9.34
N GLU A 92 -9.33 -11.66 8.89
CA GLU A 92 -10.42 -12.09 9.79
C GLU A 92 -10.24 -13.52 10.35
N GLN A 93 -9.38 -14.35 9.73
CA GLN A 93 -9.30 -15.78 10.02
C GLN A 93 -7.86 -16.27 10.12
N CYS A 94 -7.43 -16.57 11.34
CA CYS A 94 -6.19 -17.28 11.62
C CYS A 94 -6.45 -18.44 12.58
N THR A 95 -5.57 -19.44 12.52
CA THR A 95 -5.76 -20.73 13.19
C THR A 95 -5.12 -20.82 14.58
N TYR A 96 -3.92 -20.28 14.79
CA TYR A 96 -3.17 -20.45 16.04
C TYR A 96 -3.41 -19.30 17.00
N ASN A 97 -3.72 -19.56 18.27
CA ASN A 97 -3.80 -18.53 19.31
C ASN A 97 -2.39 -18.18 19.82
N ILE A 98 -2.14 -16.90 20.11
CA ILE A 98 -0.92 -16.42 20.77
C ILE A 98 -1.26 -15.66 22.05
N GLU A 99 -0.51 -15.95 23.11
CA GLU A 99 -0.51 -15.16 24.33
C GLU A 99 -0.08 -13.72 24.02
N LYS A 100 -0.79 -12.73 24.58
CA LYS A 100 -0.61 -11.32 24.23
C LYS A 100 0.84 -10.85 24.45
N GLU A 101 1.50 -11.40 25.45
CA GLU A 101 2.88 -11.14 25.86
C GLU A 101 3.89 -11.59 24.80
N LEU A 102 3.53 -12.56 23.95
CA LEU A 102 4.38 -13.11 22.89
C LEU A 102 4.19 -12.40 21.54
N LEU A 103 3.18 -11.55 21.40
CA LEU A 103 2.95 -10.78 20.17
C LEU A 103 4.19 -9.95 19.76
N PRO A 104 4.86 -9.20 20.67
CA PRO A 104 6.06 -8.45 20.30
C PRO A 104 7.19 -9.35 19.79
N GLU A 105 7.37 -10.55 20.35
CA GLU A 105 8.39 -11.49 19.89
C GLU A 105 8.09 -11.98 18.47
N LEU A 106 6.84 -12.36 18.21
CA LEU A 106 6.38 -12.81 16.91
C LEU A 106 6.53 -11.72 15.83
N LEU A 107 6.16 -10.49 16.16
CA LEU A 107 6.33 -9.33 15.26
C LEU A 107 7.80 -8.99 15.03
N SER A 108 8.63 -9.02 16.08
CA SER A 108 10.08 -8.80 15.97
C SER A 108 10.75 -9.86 15.10
N PHE A 109 10.35 -11.12 15.27
CA PHE A 109 10.79 -12.20 14.39
C PHE A 109 10.41 -11.92 12.94
N ALA A 110 9.13 -11.67 12.65
CA ALA A 110 8.69 -11.39 11.29
C ALA A 110 9.45 -10.20 10.67
N ASN A 111 9.63 -9.12 11.44
CA ASN A 111 10.33 -7.90 11.04
C ASN A 111 11.81 -8.12 10.69
N SER A 112 12.46 -9.08 11.35
CA SER A 112 13.87 -9.41 11.12
C SER A 112 14.12 -10.12 9.79
N TYR A 113 13.08 -10.74 9.21
CA TYR A 113 13.14 -11.48 7.95
C TYR A 113 12.36 -10.78 6.82
N LEU A 114 11.87 -9.55 7.02
CA LEU A 114 11.13 -8.77 6.01
C LEU A 114 12.03 -8.39 4.82
N THR A 115 11.64 -8.81 3.61
CA THR A 115 12.33 -8.48 2.34
C THR A 115 11.94 -7.13 1.77
N TYR A 116 12.80 -6.52 0.93
CA TYR A 116 12.69 -5.18 0.30
C TYR A 116 11.30 -4.76 -0.24
N LEU A 117 10.38 -5.68 -0.54
CA LEU A 117 8.97 -5.40 -0.84
C LEU A 117 8.10 -5.43 0.44
N GLN A 118 8.54 -4.68 1.44
CA GLN A 118 8.10 -4.76 2.84
C GLN A 118 6.68 -4.22 3.02
N ARG A 119 5.69 -5.12 2.97
CA ARG A 119 4.27 -4.75 2.99
C ARG A 119 3.61 -5.08 4.32
N PHE A 120 2.98 -4.08 4.91
CA PHE A 120 1.91 -4.28 5.87
C PHE A 120 0.58 -4.20 5.15
N THR A 121 -0.26 -5.24 5.21
CA THR A 121 -1.58 -5.22 4.56
C THR A 121 -2.69 -5.31 5.59
N ILE A 122 -3.69 -4.45 5.47
CA ILE A 122 -4.93 -4.52 6.25
C ILE A 122 -6.05 -4.79 5.27
N ARG A 123 -6.77 -5.90 5.44
CA ARG A 123 -7.75 -6.36 4.46
C ARG A 123 -9.17 -5.84 4.69
N SER A 124 -9.51 -5.40 5.90
CA SER A 124 -10.81 -4.78 6.19
C SER A 124 -10.65 -3.62 7.18
N HIS A 125 -11.43 -2.55 6.97
CA HIS A 125 -11.59 -1.50 7.98
C HIS A 125 -12.37 -1.99 9.21
N GLU A 126 -13.18 -3.04 9.07
CA GLU A 126 -13.84 -3.73 10.20
C GLU A 126 -12.83 -4.52 11.05
N ASP A 127 -11.62 -4.80 10.53
CA ASP A 127 -10.50 -5.31 11.34
C ASP A 127 -9.98 -4.23 12.32
N VAL A 128 -10.42 -2.96 12.17
CA VAL A 128 -9.85 -1.78 12.83
C VAL A 128 -10.86 -0.87 13.58
N ASP A 129 -12.18 -0.97 13.35
CA ASP A 129 -13.24 -0.39 14.23
C ASP A 129 -14.64 -0.96 13.87
N GLU A 130 -15.61 -1.24 14.76
CA GLU A 130 -16.22 -0.42 15.84
C GLU A 130 -16.32 -1.16 17.21
N ASN A 131 -15.72 -2.35 17.35
CA ASN A 131 -15.81 -3.19 18.55
C ASN A 131 -14.47 -3.37 19.29
N GLY A 132 -13.53 -2.42 19.16
CA GLY A 132 -12.30 -2.44 19.95
C GLY A 132 -11.29 -3.51 19.52
N HIS A 133 -11.03 -3.61 18.22
CA HIS A 133 -9.83 -4.19 17.60
C HIS A 133 -9.28 -3.10 16.66
N ASP A 134 -8.03 -2.66 16.58
CA ASP A 134 -6.78 -3.03 17.23
C ASP A 134 -5.78 -1.84 17.17
N HIS A 135 -6.09 -0.73 17.84
CA HIS A 135 -5.14 0.39 18.01
C HIS A 135 -3.77 -0.09 18.51
N SER A 136 -3.71 -1.15 19.33
CA SER A 136 -2.47 -1.78 19.80
C SER A 136 -1.69 -2.50 18.70
N MET A 137 -2.31 -3.26 17.79
CA MET A 137 -1.62 -3.85 16.65
C MET A 137 -1.13 -2.77 15.69
N VAL A 138 -1.95 -1.76 15.43
CA VAL A 138 -1.54 -0.60 14.62
C VAL A 138 -0.38 0.14 15.26
N GLN A 139 -0.42 0.34 16.58
CA GLN A 139 0.70 0.89 17.34
C GLN A 139 1.94 0.00 17.26
N SER A 140 1.74 -1.31 17.22
CA SER A 140 2.84 -2.27 17.06
C SER A 140 3.49 -2.16 15.68
N ILE A 141 2.76 -1.73 14.63
CA ILE A 141 3.35 -1.39 13.32
C ILE A 141 4.44 -0.33 13.47
N HIS A 142 4.30 0.63 14.39
CA HIS A 142 5.29 1.69 14.59
C HIS A 142 6.65 1.14 15.07
N SER A 143 6.68 -0.04 15.69
CA SER A 143 7.92 -0.72 16.05
C SER A 143 8.62 -1.38 14.86
N LEU A 144 7.92 -1.57 13.75
CA LEU A 144 8.39 -2.27 12.55
C LEU A 144 9.13 -1.27 11.64
N LYS A 145 10.38 -1.00 12.00
CA LYS A 145 11.27 -0.05 11.27
C LYS A 145 11.51 -0.43 9.81
N ASN A 146 11.27 -1.69 9.47
CA ASN A 146 11.50 -2.25 8.14
C ASN A 146 10.20 -2.35 7.34
N ILE A 147 9.22 -1.46 7.54
CA ILE A 147 8.02 -1.43 6.70
C ILE A 147 8.03 -0.17 5.87
N ARG A 148 8.15 -0.34 4.55
CA ARG A 148 8.18 0.76 3.58
C ARG A 148 6.85 0.98 2.89
N GLU A 149 6.03 -0.07 2.78
CA GLU A 149 4.74 -0.02 2.10
C GLU A 149 3.61 -0.44 3.06
N ILE A 150 2.56 0.38 3.14
CA ILE A 150 1.32 0.03 3.82
C ILE A 150 0.21 -0.09 2.76
N VAL A 151 -0.52 -1.20 2.77
CA VAL A 151 -1.65 -1.47 1.90
C VAL A 151 -2.92 -1.53 2.74
N LEU A 152 -3.87 -0.65 2.48
CA LEU A 152 -5.15 -0.58 3.17
C LEU A 152 -6.26 -0.93 2.19
N TRP A 153 -6.97 -2.02 2.47
CA TRP A 153 -8.17 -2.38 1.75
C TRP A 153 -9.39 -1.80 2.45
N TYR A 154 -10.15 -1.05 1.69
CA TYR A 154 -11.51 -0.70 2.02
C TYR A 154 -12.42 -1.77 1.43
N ARG A 155 -13.47 -2.12 2.17
CA ARG A 155 -14.53 -3.00 1.69
C ARG A 155 -15.82 -2.33 2.10
N ASP A 156 -16.50 -1.71 1.14
CA ASP A 156 -17.79 -1.08 1.40
C ASP A 156 -18.86 -2.17 1.59
N PHE A 157 -19.28 -2.40 2.83
CA PHE A 157 -20.34 -3.36 3.17
C PHE A 157 -21.75 -2.74 3.18
N THR A 158 -21.94 -1.54 2.61
CA THR A 158 -23.27 -0.93 2.44
C THR A 158 -24.28 -1.79 1.67
N ALA A 159 -23.84 -2.90 1.05
CA ALA A 159 -24.71 -3.96 0.55
C ALA A 159 -25.63 -4.61 1.62
N ARG A 160 -25.44 -4.34 2.93
CA ARG A 160 -26.37 -4.75 4.01
C ARG A 160 -27.41 -3.70 4.43
N GLY A 161 -27.61 -2.64 3.66
CA GLY A 161 -28.84 -1.82 3.74
C GLY A 161 -28.99 -0.87 4.93
N PHE A 162 -27.96 -0.67 5.75
CA PHE A 162 -27.97 0.33 6.83
C PHE A 162 -26.92 1.43 6.55
N PHE A 163 -27.38 2.59 6.11
CA PHE A 163 -26.56 3.81 6.00
C PHE A 163 -26.57 4.53 7.35
N ASP A 164 -25.54 4.32 8.18
CA ASP A 164 -25.29 5.20 9.32
C ASP A 164 -24.26 6.28 8.96
N PHE A 165 -24.74 7.50 8.74
CA PHE A 165 -23.94 8.70 8.46
C PHE A 165 -23.05 9.14 9.65
N ARG A 166 -23.34 8.72 10.90
CA ARG A 166 -22.57 9.14 12.08
C ARG A 166 -21.19 8.48 12.20
N SER A 167 -20.91 7.44 11.41
CA SER A 167 -19.68 6.64 11.47
C SER A 167 -18.53 7.17 10.61
N PHE A 168 -18.75 8.16 9.73
CA PHE A 168 -17.75 8.56 8.72
C PHE A 168 -16.45 9.11 9.32
N THR A 169 -16.52 9.87 10.42
CA THR A 169 -15.33 10.50 11.03
C THR A 169 -14.49 9.51 11.82
N HIS A 170 -15.11 8.47 12.42
CA HIS A 170 -14.39 7.40 13.12
C HIS A 170 -13.77 6.40 12.14
N ARG A 171 -14.46 6.11 11.02
CA ARG A 171 -14.01 5.19 9.96
C ARG A 171 -12.64 5.48 9.35
N TYR A 172 -12.11 6.70 9.49
CA TYR A 172 -10.80 7.08 8.94
C TYR A 172 -9.79 7.54 10.00
N GLN A 173 -10.09 7.42 11.31
CA GLN A 173 -9.13 7.72 12.37
C GLN A 173 -7.85 6.90 12.21
N PHE A 174 -8.00 5.64 11.81
CA PHE A 174 -6.88 4.77 11.53
C PHE A 174 -5.95 5.31 10.41
N LEU A 175 -6.50 5.84 9.31
CA LEU A 175 -5.68 6.44 8.25
C LEU A 175 -4.89 7.65 8.78
N ARG A 176 -5.53 8.50 9.60
CA ARG A 176 -4.85 9.62 10.26
C ARG A 176 -3.73 9.15 11.17
N GLN A 177 -3.94 8.06 11.89
CA GLN A 177 -2.90 7.43 12.70
C GLN A 177 -1.74 6.97 11.80
N VAL A 178 -1.99 6.19 10.74
CA VAL A 178 -0.94 5.75 9.80
C VAL A 178 -0.13 6.93 9.28
N LEU A 179 -0.78 8.01 8.85
CA LEU A 179 -0.08 9.21 8.36
C LEU A 179 0.77 9.89 9.43
N SER A 180 0.31 9.92 10.69
CA SER A 180 1.02 10.62 11.78
C SER A 180 2.18 9.83 12.38
N THR A 181 2.13 8.49 12.36
CA THR A 181 3.04 7.66 13.16
C THR A 181 3.85 6.65 12.36
N ALA A 182 3.45 6.29 11.14
CA ALA A 182 4.18 5.32 10.35
C ALA A 182 5.41 5.96 9.66
N ARG A 183 6.53 5.23 9.66
CA ARG A 183 7.76 5.56 8.91
C ARG A 183 7.72 4.92 7.51
N THR A 184 6.61 5.10 6.84
CA THR A 184 6.29 4.42 5.58
C THR A 184 6.56 5.35 4.42
N GLU A 185 7.19 4.84 3.37
CA GLU A 185 7.47 5.60 2.15
C GLU A 185 6.28 5.56 1.18
N VAL A 186 5.53 4.45 1.15
CA VAL A 186 4.44 4.23 0.20
C VAL A 186 3.15 3.82 0.90
N LEU A 187 2.04 4.49 0.57
CA LEU A 187 0.70 4.13 1.02
C LEU A 187 -0.16 3.72 -0.17
N LEU A 188 -0.72 2.52 -0.12
CA LEU A 188 -1.62 1.98 -1.12
C LEU A 188 -3.03 1.84 -0.52
N LEU A 189 -4.00 2.51 -1.11
CA LEU A 189 -5.42 2.43 -0.76
C LEU A 189 -6.15 1.64 -1.85
N LYS A 190 -6.72 0.49 -1.49
CA LYS A 190 -7.43 -0.41 -2.41
C LYS A 190 -8.90 -0.59 -2.03
N GLY A 191 -9.78 -0.80 -3.00
CA GLY A 191 -11.14 -1.30 -2.74
C GLY A 191 -12.20 -0.24 -2.44
N GLY A 192 -12.36 0.77 -3.31
CA GLY A 192 -13.53 1.66 -3.25
C GLY A 192 -13.42 2.79 -2.24
N TRP A 193 -12.21 3.29 -2.01
CA TRP A 193 -12.02 4.45 -1.15
C TRP A 193 -12.75 5.67 -1.73
N SER A 194 -13.55 6.32 -0.89
CA SER A 194 -14.25 7.55 -1.26
C SER A 194 -13.27 8.63 -1.71
N LEU A 195 -13.63 9.43 -2.72
CA LEU A 195 -12.87 10.61 -3.15
C LEU A 195 -12.57 11.59 -1.99
N ARG A 196 -13.43 11.64 -0.98
CA ARG A 196 -13.23 12.42 0.26
C ARG A 196 -11.98 12.00 1.05
N ILE A 197 -11.43 10.83 0.78
CA ILE A 197 -10.17 10.39 1.42
C ILE A 197 -9.02 11.32 1.09
N LEU A 198 -9.06 11.97 -0.08
CA LEU A 198 -8.05 12.93 -0.50
C LEU A 198 -7.95 14.11 0.48
N ASP A 199 -9.06 14.58 1.05
CA ASP A 199 -9.02 15.65 2.06
C ASP A 199 -8.24 15.23 3.31
N ILE A 200 -8.51 14.01 3.78
CA ILE A 200 -7.83 13.43 4.95
C ILE A 200 -6.34 13.25 4.67
N LEU A 201 -6.01 12.76 3.47
CA LEU A 201 -4.62 12.64 3.02
C LEU A 201 -3.95 14.02 2.99
N MET A 202 -4.55 15.03 2.36
CA MET A 202 -3.95 16.37 2.26
C MET A 202 -3.73 17.03 3.62
N GLU A 203 -4.56 16.76 4.62
CA GLU A 203 -4.38 17.30 5.99
C GLU A 203 -3.18 16.70 6.73
N GLY A 204 -2.83 15.44 6.45
CA GLY A 204 -1.80 14.70 7.18
C GLY A 204 -0.51 14.42 6.40
N TRP A 205 -0.56 14.43 5.07
CA TRP A 205 0.53 13.97 4.20
C TRP A 205 1.76 14.88 4.28
N GLU A 206 1.57 16.19 4.46
CA GLU A 206 2.68 17.12 4.61
C GLU A 206 3.58 16.77 5.80
N LYS A 207 2.97 16.29 6.88
CA LYS A 207 3.64 15.95 8.13
C LYS A 207 4.06 14.48 8.19
N SER A 208 3.67 13.68 7.20
CA SER A 208 4.00 12.25 7.16
C SER A 208 5.32 12.00 6.44
N SER A 209 5.86 10.80 6.67
CA SER A 209 7.01 10.30 5.92
C SER A 209 6.66 9.69 4.56
N VAL A 210 5.36 9.60 4.25
CA VAL A 210 4.84 9.02 3.01
C VAL A 210 5.26 9.90 1.85
N ARG A 211 5.91 9.29 0.86
CA ARG A 211 6.30 9.93 -0.39
C ARG A 211 5.29 9.64 -1.48
N ASP A 212 4.84 8.40 -1.57
CA ASP A 212 4.01 7.95 -2.68
C ASP A 212 2.66 7.45 -2.18
N ILE A 213 1.59 7.95 -2.78
CA ILE A 213 0.23 7.49 -2.52
C ILE A 213 -0.37 6.92 -3.80
N TYR A 214 -0.84 5.68 -3.70
CA TYR A 214 -1.56 4.99 -4.75
C TYR A 214 -2.98 4.70 -4.29
N ILE A 215 -3.98 5.13 -5.03
CA ILE A 215 -5.39 4.82 -4.77
C ILE A 215 -5.96 4.09 -5.97
N ASP A 216 -6.38 2.86 -5.75
CA ASP A 216 -6.94 1.99 -6.77
C ASP A 216 -8.39 1.64 -6.42
N ASP A 217 -9.32 2.34 -7.06
CA ASP A 217 -10.74 2.00 -7.05
C ASP A 217 -11.02 0.84 -8.02
N ALA A 218 -10.55 -0.35 -7.64
CA ALA A 218 -10.83 -1.60 -8.33
C ALA A 218 -12.29 -2.07 -8.12
N SER A 219 -13.08 -1.39 -7.30
CA SER A 219 -14.46 -1.79 -7.02
C SER A 219 -15.42 -1.04 -7.94
N ASN A 220 -15.94 -1.74 -8.94
CA ASN A 220 -16.96 -1.22 -9.87
C ASN A 220 -18.32 -0.87 -9.20
N SER A 221 -18.38 -0.81 -7.87
CA SER A 221 -19.62 -0.76 -7.09
C SER A 221 -19.97 0.63 -6.55
N THR A 222 -18.99 1.53 -6.39
CA THR A 222 -19.20 2.83 -5.75
C THR A 222 -18.75 3.96 -6.67
N CYS A 223 -19.72 4.72 -7.18
CA CYS A 223 -19.44 5.93 -7.94
C CYS A 223 -19.47 7.15 -7.00
N HIS A 224 -18.56 8.09 -7.22
CA HIS A 224 -18.39 9.27 -6.39
C HIS A 224 -18.84 10.53 -7.13
N THR A 225 -19.39 11.48 -6.38
CA THR A 225 -19.60 12.83 -6.89
C THR A 225 -18.25 13.54 -6.97
N LEU A 226 -17.98 14.18 -8.10
CA LEU A 226 -16.78 14.96 -8.30
C LEU A 226 -16.72 16.15 -7.33
N GLN A 227 -15.63 16.29 -6.59
CA GLN A 227 -15.42 17.44 -5.70
C GLN A 227 -14.31 18.33 -6.27
N CYS A 228 -14.67 19.32 -7.08
CA CYS A 228 -13.70 20.20 -7.74
C CYS A 228 -12.83 20.98 -6.76
N ASP A 229 -13.31 21.32 -5.57
CA ASP A 229 -12.52 22.06 -4.58
C ASP A 229 -11.33 21.24 -4.05
N VAL A 230 -11.52 19.93 -3.87
CA VAL A 230 -10.43 19.00 -3.52
C VAL A 230 -9.39 18.97 -4.64
N LEU A 231 -9.83 18.87 -5.90
CA LEU A 231 -8.92 18.88 -7.04
C LEU A 231 -8.17 20.21 -7.20
N LYS A 232 -8.83 21.35 -6.96
CA LYS A 232 -8.18 22.67 -6.95
C LYS A 232 -7.13 22.75 -5.85
N LYS A 233 -7.43 22.22 -4.66
CA LYS A 233 -6.49 22.16 -3.54
C LYS A 233 -5.26 21.30 -3.90
N ILE A 234 -5.45 20.12 -4.48
CA ILE A 234 -4.33 19.27 -4.94
C ILE A 234 -3.51 19.97 -6.03
N TYR A 235 -4.17 20.62 -6.99
CA TYR A 235 -3.49 21.40 -8.02
C TYR A 235 -2.66 22.55 -7.42
N GLN A 236 -3.20 23.25 -6.41
CA GLN A 236 -2.46 24.30 -5.70
C GLN A 236 -1.23 23.73 -4.99
N PHE A 237 -1.34 22.60 -4.30
CA PHE A 237 -0.17 21.92 -3.72
C PHE A 237 0.90 21.59 -4.76
N TRP A 238 0.50 21.19 -5.97
CA TRP A 238 1.42 20.95 -7.08
C TRP A 238 2.10 22.24 -7.57
N VAL A 239 1.34 23.33 -7.71
CA VAL A 239 1.91 24.66 -8.03
C VAL A 239 2.90 25.09 -6.95
N ASP A 240 2.61 24.83 -5.67
CA ASP A 240 3.44 25.21 -4.53
C ASP A 240 4.67 24.30 -4.35
N GLY A 241 4.87 23.30 -5.21
CA GLY A 241 6.04 22.42 -5.20
C GLY A 241 5.99 21.29 -4.16
N PHE A 242 4.83 21.04 -3.53
CA PHE A 242 4.66 19.96 -2.55
C PHE A 242 5.05 18.57 -3.10
N PHE A 243 4.80 18.36 -4.39
CA PHE A 243 5.03 17.10 -5.10
C PHE A 243 6.42 16.94 -5.70
N VAL A 244 7.38 17.85 -5.45
CA VAL A 244 8.76 17.71 -5.95
C VAL A 244 9.43 16.42 -5.44
N THR A 245 9.05 15.95 -4.24
CA THR A 245 9.58 14.72 -3.63
C THR A 245 8.50 13.68 -3.35
N ARG A 246 7.31 13.84 -3.95
CA ARG A 246 6.13 13.02 -3.65
C ARG A 246 5.34 12.72 -4.92
N SER A 247 4.72 11.55 -4.97
CA SER A 247 3.86 11.16 -6.09
C SER A 247 2.44 10.83 -5.64
N LEU A 248 1.47 11.14 -6.51
CA LEU A 248 0.08 10.74 -6.34
C LEU A 248 -0.40 10.04 -7.60
N ASP A 249 -0.92 8.82 -7.45
CA ASP A 249 -1.64 8.13 -8.52
C ASP A 249 -2.96 7.59 -7.95
N ALA A 250 -4.05 8.28 -8.24
CA ALA A 250 -5.35 8.00 -7.66
C ALA A 250 -6.41 7.81 -8.73
N VAL A 251 -7.12 6.68 -8.67
CA VAL A 251 -8.19 6.31 -9.59
C VAL A 251 -9.51 6.24 -8.82
N PHE A 252 -10.56 6.88 -9.36
CA PHE A 252 -11.91 6.90 -8.80
C PHE A 252 -12.95 6.71 -9.89
N LEU A 253 -14.08 6.08 -9.56
CA LEU A 253 -15.27 6.03 -10.43
C LEU A 253 -16.19 7.26 -10.17
N LEU A 254 -16.67 7.94 -11.21
CA LEU A 254 -17.45 9.19 -11.09
C LEU A 254 -18.91 9.10 -11.56
N GLN A 255 -19.83 9.81 -10.88
CA GLN A 255 -21.26 9.92 -11.22
C GLN A 255 -21.62 10.82 -12.43
N ASP A 256 -20.71 10.99 -13.40
CA ASP A 256 -20.98 11.57 -14.74
C ASP A 256 -21.03 13.10 -14.99
N ASP A 257 -20.78 14.01 -14.04
CA ASP A 257 -20.59 15.45 -14.41
C ASP A 257 -19.12 15.86 -14.52
N LEU A 258 -18.58 15.78 -15.75
CA LEU A 258 -17.23 16.26 -16.09
C LEU A 258 -17.20 17.74 -16.49
N SER A 259 -18.35 18.40 -16.64
CA SER A 259 -18.40 19.81 -17.05
C SER A 259 -17.73 20.72 -16.03
N ALA A 260 -17.82 20.36 -14.74
CA ALA A 260 -17.17 21.06 -13.65
C ALA A 260 -15.63 21.04 -13.76
N LEU A 261 -15.04 19.97 -14.33
CA LEU A 261 -13.60 19.94 -14.65
C LEU A 261 -13.26 20.92 -15.77
N ALA A 262 -14.11 21.01 -16.80
CA ALA A 262 -13.87 21.93 -17.91
C ALA A 262 -13.96 23.40 -17.47
N ILE A 263 -14.87 23.72 -16.55
CA ILE A 263 -14.98 25.04 -15.94
C ILE A 263 -13.76 25.34 -15.07
N THR A 264 -13.27 24.35 -14.31
CA THR A 264 -12.18 24.55 -13.34
C THR A 264 -10.80 24.57 -13.97
N PHE A 265 -10.53 23.67 -14.92
CA PHE A 265 -9.21 23.40 -15.50
C PHE A 265 -9.11 23.76 -16.99
N GLY A 266 -10.16 24.36 -17.56
CA GLY A 266 -10.24 24.70 -18.97
C GLY A 266 -10.61 23.50 -19.85
N ARG A 267 -10.53 23.66 -21.17
CA ARG A 267 -10.92 22.60 -22.12
C ARG A 267 -9.95 21.41 -22.06
N PRO A 268 -10.44 20.17 -21.96
CA PRO A 268 -9.58 19.00 -22.04
C PRO A 268 -8.98 18.84 -23.43
N SER A 269 -7.81 18.22 -23.48
CA SER A 269 -7.27 17.56 -24.67
C SER A 269 -7.80 16.12 -24.71
N GLY A 270 -8.18 15.59 -25.88
CA GLY A 270 -8.65 14.21 -25.95
C GLY A 270 -9.70 13.95 -27.04
N ASN A 271 -10.31 12.76 -26.98
CA ASN A 271 -11.38 12.33 -27.88
C ASN A 271 -12.67 12.09 -27.09
N LEU A 272 -13.74 11.66 -27.77
CA LEU A 272 -15.05 11.43 -27.15
C LEU A 272 -15.05 10.43 -25.97
N LEU A 273 -14.05 9.55 -25.88
CA LEU A 273 -13.96 8.50 -24.86
C LEU A 273 -12.95 8.81 -23.75
N THR A 274 -12.05 9.77 -23.99
CA THR A 274 -10.97 10.14 -23.07
C THR A 274 -10.77 11.63 -23.05
N ASN A 275 -10.99 12.25 -21.88
CA ASN A 275 -10.61 13.65 -21.63
C ASN A 275 -9.34 13.68 -20.79
N LYS A 276 -8.42 14.56 -21.15
CA LYS A 276 -7.13 14.72 -20.49
C LYS A 276 -6.83 16.20 -20.25
N TRP A 277 -6.57 16.55 -19.00
CA TRP A 277 -5.94 17.80 -18.62
C TRP A 277 -4.51 17.50 -18.20
N CYS A 278 -3.55 18.25 -18.74
CA CYS A 278 -2.13 17.99 -18.55
C CYS A 278 -1.40 19.31 -18.37
N PHE A 279 -0.85 19.52 -17.19
CA PHE A 279 -0.12 20.72 -16.81
C PHE A 279 1.31 20.31 -16.49
N ARG A 280 2.26 21.03 -17.08
CA ARG A 280 3.70 20.76 -16.92
C ARG A 280 4.36 21.96 -16.27
N HIS A 281 5.20 21.69 -15.28
CA HIS A 281 6.04 22.71 -14.66
C HIS A 281 7.51 22.26 -14.77
N PRO A 282 8.44 23.15 -15.16
CA PRO A 282 9.84 22.78 -15.36
C PRO A 282 10.49 22.10 -14.14
N SER A 283 10.08 22.51 -12.94
CA SER A 283 10.67 22.04 -11.68
C SER A 283 9.77 21.11 -10.86
N HIS A 284 8.46 21.05 -11.14
CA HIS A 284 7.49 20.31 -10.31
C HIS A 284 6.88 19.10 -11.04
N GLY A 285 7.45 18.72 -12.18
CA GLY A 285 6.95 17.60 -12.97
C GLY A 285 5.61 17.89 -13.62
N THR A 286 4.70 16.91 -13.58
CA THR A 286 3.44 16.95 -14.32
C THR A 286 2.25 16.68 -13.41
N PHE A 287 1.21 17.52 -13.52
CA PHE A 287 -0.13 17.24 -12.99
C PHE A 287 -1.06 16.84 -14.13
N GLN A 288 -1.65 15.65 -14.03
CA GLN A 288 -2.57 15.12 -15.05
C GLN A 288 -3.89 14.68 -14.42
N LEU A 289 -4.99 15.07 -15.08
CA LEU A 289 -6.30 14.48 -14.85
C LEU A 289 -6.68 13.74 -16.13
N VAL A 290 -6.95 12.44 -16.03
CA VAL A 290 -7.38 11.61 -17.16
C VAL A 290 -8.71 11.01 -16.81
N THR A 291 -9.73 11.30 -17.60
CA THR A 291 -11.01 10.60 -17.51
C THR A 291 -11.15 9.65 -18.67
N HIS A 292 -11.59 8.42 -18.41
CA HIS A 292 -11.87 7.46 -19.47
C HIS A 292 -13.19 6.75 -19.20
N ARG A 293 -14.00 6.59 -20.25
CA ARG A 293 -15.25 5.83 -20.18
C ARG A 293 -14.98 4.41 -20.67
N ASN A 294 -15.08 3.44 -19.76
CA ASN A 294 -15.01 2.03 -20.13
C ASN A 294 -16.39 1.58 -20.62
N SER A 295 -16.48 1.01 -21.82
CA SER A 295 -17.76 0.56 -22.39
C SER A 295 -18.46 -0.52 -21.56
N LYS A 296 -17.74 -1.18 -20.64
CA LYS A 296 -18.28 -2.20 -19.72
C LYS A 296 -18.83 -1.63 -18.41
N LEU A 297 -18.64 -0.34 -18.13
CA LEU A 297 -19.05 0.29 -16.88
C LEU A 297 -20.00 1.45 -17.14
N SER A 298 -20.95 1.63 -16.22
CA SER A 298 -21.93 2.71 -16.31
C SER A 298 -21.33 4.10 -16.06
N TYR A 299 -20.11 4.16 -15.49
CA TYR A 299 -19.51 5.38 -14.96
C TYR A 299 -18.06 5.57 -15.47
N PRO A 300 -17.61 6.80 -15.74
CA PRO A 300 -16.24 7.09 -16.14
C PRO A 300 -15.31 7.03 -14.93
N TYR A 301 -14.08 6.63 -15.19
CA TYR A 301 -13.00 6.79 -14.21
C TYR A 301 -12.39 8.19 -14.32
N LEU A 302 -11.94 8.71 -13.19
CA LEU A 302 -10.99 9.81 -13.09
C LEU A 302 -9.70 9.28 -12.49
N ARG A 303 -8.59 9.47 -13.20
CA ARG A 303 -7.24 9.27 -12.69
C ARG A 303 -6.58 10.62 -12.46
N ILE A 304 -6.12 10.85 -11.24
CA ILE A 304 -5.26 11.96 -10.83
C ILE A 304 -3.83 11.41 -10.80
N LEU A 305 -2.95 11.96 -11.62
CA LEU A 305 -1.56 11.52 -11.71
C LEU A 305 -0.63 12.72 -11.52
N ILE A 306 0.25 12.64 -10.53
CA ILE A 306 1.28 13.63 -10.23
C ILE A 306 2.61 12.89 -10.10
N ALA A 307 3.54 13.23 -11.00
CA ALA A 307 4.87 12.63 -11.12
C ALA A 307 5.90 13.68 -11.52
#